data_AF-A0A537ZKR6-F1
#
_entry.id   AF-A0A537ZKR6-F1
#
_cell.length_a   1.000
_cell.length_b   1.000
_cell.length_c   1.000
_cell.angle_alpha   90.00
_cell.angle_beta   90.00
_cell.angle_gamma   90.00
#
_symmetry.space_group_name_H-M   'P 1'
#
loop_
_entity.id
_entity.type
_entity.pdbx_description
1 polymer ?
#
loop_
_entity_poly.entity_id
_entity_poly.type
_entity_poly.pdbx_seq_one_letter_code
_entity_poly.pdbx_strand_id
1 'polypeptide(L)'
;MPPARVKRVRGGRFALRITASERDVLRSLPAQLRELLTERDVAANPDLRRLFPTAYPDDPEKAAEYDGMVRDDLMAERLAAIEVMERTIDSDKLSTSRRT
;
A
#
# COMPACT_ATOMS: atom_id res chain seq x y z
N MET A 1 -10.99 -3.08 -26.45
CA MET A 1 -10.29 -2.82 -25.17
C MET A 1 -11.32 -2.70 -24.05
N PRO A 2 -11.11 -3.33 -22.88
CA PRO A 2 -11.95 -3.09 -21.72
C PRO A 2 -11.81 -1.63 -21.24
N PRO A 3 -12.87 -1.05 -20.63
CA PRO A 3 -12.81 0.32 -20.11
C PRO A 3 -11.82 0.43 -18.96
N ALA A 4 -11.11 1.56 -18.88
CA ALA A 4 -10.22 1.87 -17.76
C ALA A 4 -10.97 1.80 -16.43
N ARG A 5 -10.42 1.03 -15.47
CA ARG A 5 -10.97 0.83 -14.12
C ARG A 5 -10.90 2.10 -13.28
N VAL A 6 -9.91 2.96 -13.53
CA VAL A 6 -9.78 4.26 -12.89
C VAL A 6 -9.82 5.32 -13.99
N LYS A 7 -10.76 6.26 -13.89
CA LYS A 7 -10.89 7.38 -14.82
C LYS A 7 -10.84 8.71 -14.08
N ARG A 8 -9.88 9.57 -14.41
CA ARG A 8 -9.86 10.96 -13.92
C ARG A 8 -11.06 11.72 -14.49
N VAL A 9 -11.74 12.47 -13.62
CA VAL A 9 -12.84 13.36 -13.98
C VAL A 9 -12.50 14.80 -13.58
N ARG A 10 -13.29 15.78 -14.04
CA ARG A 10 -13.08 17.20 -13.71
C ARG A 10 -13.10 17.44 -12.19
N GLY A 11 -12.32 18.43 -11.75
CA GLY A 11 -12.26 18.84 -10.34
C GLY A 11 -11.44 17.90 -9.45
N GLY A 12 -10.40 17.24 -9.98
CA GLY A 12 -9.49 16.42 -9.17
C GLY A 12 -10.10 15.14 -8.61
N ARG A 13 -11.21 14.67 -9.17
CA ARG A 13 -11.87 13.43 -8.75
C ARG A 13 -11.55 12.27 -9.69
N PHE A 14 -11.82 11.07 -9.21
CA PHE A 14 -11.69 9.82 -9.96
C PHE A 14 -12.99 9.06 -9.91
N ALA A 15 -13.40 8.50 -11.04
CA ALA A 15 -14.45 7.50 -11.12
C ALA A 15 -13.81 6.11 -11.14
N LEU A 16 -14.27 5.26 -10.23
CA LEU A 16 -13.87 3.86 -10.14
C LEU A 16 -14.92 2.99 -10.83
N ARG A 17 -14.46 2.13 -11.73
CA ARG A 17 -15.28 1.20 -12.53
C ARG A 17 -14.81 -0.22 -12.27
N ILE A 18 -14.64 -0.53 -10.99
CA ILE A 18 -14.23 -1.84 -10.50
C ILE A 18 -15.51 -2.64 -10.30
N THR A 19 -15.59 -3.83 -10.91
CA THR A 19 -16.78 -4.69 -10.78
C THR A 19 -16.92 -5.23 -9.36
N ALA A 20 -18.10 -5.73 -9.00
CA ALA A 20 -18.30 -6.38 -7.70
C ALA A 20 -17.28 -7.52 -7.48
N SER A 21 -17.10 -8.39 -8.49
CA SER A 21 -16.12 -9.48 -8.43
C SER A 21 -14.67 -9.01 -8.26
N GLU A 22 -14.28 -7.92 -8.92
CA GLU A 22 -12.95 -7.34 -8.74
C GLU A 22 -12.80 -6.73 -7.33
N ARG A 23 -13.85 -6.08 -6.79
CA ARG A 23 -13.84 -5.57 -5.42
C ARG A 23 -13.75 -6.70 -4.40
N ASP A 24 -14.39 -7.84 -4.65
CA ASP A 24 -14.30 -9.02 -3.77
C ASP A 24 -12.86 -9.51 -3.65
N VAL A 25 -12.14 -9.62 -4.77
CA VAL A 25 -10.71 -9.97 -4.77
C VAL A 25 -9.91 -8.92 -4.02
N LEU A 26 -10.10 -7.64 -4.32
CA LEU A 26 -9.35 -6.56 -3.70
C LEU A 26 -9.60 -6.44 -2.19
N ARG A 27 -10.80 -6.75 -1.70
CA ARG A 27 -11.13 -6.76 -0.26
C ARG A 27 -10.35 -7.81 0.52
N SER A 28 -9.87 -8.86 -0.15
CA SER A 28 -9.05 -9.89 0.50
C SER A 28 -7.60 -9.46 0.76
N LEU A 29 -7.07 -8.51 -0.02
CA LEU A 29 -5.66 -8.14 0.00
C LEU A 29 -5.21 -7.39 1.26
N PRO A 30 -5.98 -6.42 1.80
CA PRO A 30 -5.64 -5.72 3.04
C PRO A 30 -5.32 -6.64 4.22
N ALA A 31 -6.16 -7.66 4.45
CA ALA A 31 -5.98 -8.60 5.54
C ALA A 31 -4.71 -9.44 5.35
N GLN A 32 -4.52 -10.01 4.16
CA GLN A 32 -3.32 -10.79 3.81
C GLN A 32 -2.04 -9.98 3.97
N LEU A 33 -2.04 -8.71 3.53
CA LEU A 33 -0.86 -7.85 3.67
C LEU A 33 -0.59 -7.48 5.13
N ARG A 34 -1.62 -7.26 5.96
CA ARG A 34 -1.42 -7.02 7.40
C ARG A 34 -0.80 -8.22 8.09
N GLU A 35 -1.33 -9.42 7.84
CA GLU A 35 -0.78 -10.65 8.38
C GLU A 35 0.71 -10.75 8.05
N LEU A 36 1.04 -10.62 6.76
CA LEU A 36 2.42 -10.66 6.26
C LEU A 36 3.35 -9.60 6.90
N LEU A 37 2.83 -8.39 7.16
CA LEU A 37 3.60 -7.31 7.79
C LEU A 37 3.81 -7.50 9.31
N THR A 38 2.96 -8.29 9.95
CA THR A 38 3.02 -8.58 11.40
C THR A 38 3.74 -9.88 11.75
N GLU A 39 4.19 -10.63 10.75
CA GLU A 39 5.00 -11.82 10.94
C GLU A 39 6.35 -11.50 11.58
N ARG A 40 6.86 -12.44 12.38
CA ARG A 40 8.12 -12.25 13.15
C ARG A 40 9.34 -12.01 12.25
N ASP A 41 9.35 -12.61 11.06
CA ASP A 41 10.48 -12.56 10.12
C ASP A 41 10.23 -11.61 8.93
N VAL A 42 9.32 -10.65 9.09
CA VAL A 42 8.97 -9.64 8.07
C VAL A 42 10.19 -8.91 7.49
N ALA A 43 11.26 -8.73 8.29
CA ALA A 43 12.52 -8.11 7.86
C ALA A 43 13.35 -8.99 6.90
N ALA A 44 13.24 -10.30 7.00
CA ALA A 44 13.95 -11.25 6.16
C ALA A 44 13.20 -11.60 4.87
N ASN A 45 11.92 -11.21 4.74
CA ASN A 45 11.08 -11.59 3.62
C ASN A 45 11.50 -10.85 2.31
N PRO A 46 11.97 -11.57 1.27
CA PRO A 46 12.44 -10.96 0.02
C PRO A 46 11.31 -10.26 -0.75
N ASP A 47 10.07 -10.71 -0.60
CA ASP A 47 8.90 -10.13 -1.30
C ASP A 47 8.56 -8.74 -0.77
N LEU A 48 8.97 -8.43 0.47
CA LEU A 48 8.72 -7.15 1.13
C LEU A 48 9.81 -6.10 0.90
N ARG A 49 10.92 -6.44 0.22
CA ARG A 49 12.01 -5.49 -0.05
C ARG A 49 11.55 -4.22 -0.77
N ARG A 50 10.52 -4.32 -1.62
CA ARG A 50 9.96 -3.14 -2.30
C ARG A 50 9.20 -2.22 -1.33
N LEU A 51 8.64 -2.76 -0.25
CA LEU A 51 7.93 -1.98 0.76
C LEU A 51 8.89 -1.32 1.76
N PHE A 52 10.06 -1.92 1.99
CA PHE A 52 11.12 -1.44 2.88
C PHE A 52 12.44 -1.24 2.08
N PRO A 53 12.56 -0.14 1.31
CA PRO A 53 13.74 0.08 0.48
C PRO A 53 14.99 0.39 1.33
N THR A 54 16.14 -0.16 0.91
CA THR A 54 17.45 0.18 1.50
C THR A 54 18.07 1.40 0.82
N ALA A 55 18.65 2.31 1.60
CA ALA A 55 19.40 3.46 1.10
C ALA A 55 20.85 3.12 0.70
N TYR A 56 21.41 2.05 1.28
CA TYR A 56 22.82 1.67 1.13
C TYR A 56 22.94 0.20 0.71
N PRO A 57 22.69 -0.14 -0.57
CA PRO A 57 22.69 -1.54 -1.02
C PRO A 57 24.07 -2.21 -0.93
N ASP A 58 25.16 -1.42 -1.03
CA ASP A 58 26.53 -1.93 -1.06
C ASP A 58 27.26 -1.85 0.30
N ASP A 59 26.62 -1.29 1.33
CA ASP A 59 27.20 -1.09 2.67
C ASP A 59 26.23 -1.64 3.73
N PRO A 60 26.41 -2.90 4.16
CA PRO A 60 25.46 -3.58 5.06
C PRO A 60 25.40 -2.96 6.46
N GLU A 61 26.49 -2.34 6.93
CA GLU A 61 26.51 -1.68 8.24
C GLU A 61 25.65 -0.41 8.20
N LYS A 62 25.85 0.45 7.19
CA LYS A 62 25.02 1.65 7.01
C LYS A 62 23.57 1.32 6.66
N ALA A 63 23.34 0.22 5.93
CA ALA A 63 22.00 -0.25 5.64
C ALA A 63 21.25 -0.63 6.92
N ALA A 64 21.91 -1.34 7.85
CA ALA A 64 21.31 -1.74 9.12
C ALA A 64 21.01 -0.54 10.02
N GLU A 65 21.93 0.42 10.08
CA GLU A 65 21.72 1.68 10.82
C GLU A 65 20.53 2.46 10.25
N TYR A 66 20.50 2.64 8.92
CA TYR A 66 19.40 3.34 8.25
C TYR A 66 18.06 2.62 8.42
N ASP A 67 18.01 1.29 8.26
CA ASP A 67 16.79 0.50 8.44
C ASP A 67 16.24 0.71 9.85
N GLY A 68 17.08 0.61 10.89
CA GLY A 68 16.68 0.86 12.27
C GLY A 68 16.09 2.26 12.51
N MET A 69 16.48 3.27 11.73
CA MET A 69 15.94 4.63 11.85
C MET A 69 14.57 4.80 11.19
N VAL A 70 14.32 4.13 10.06
CA VAL A 70 13.12 4.40 9.23
C VAL A 70 12.09 3.28 9.24
N ARG A 71 12.43 2.10 9.79
CA ARG A 71 11.60 0.89 9.70
C ARG A 71 10.20 1.10 10.23
N ASP A 72 10.08 1.69 11.42
CA ASP A 72 8.81 1.90 12.10
C ASP A 72 7.93 2.90 11.36
N ASP A 73 8.52 3.98 10.84
CA ASP A 73 7.82 4.98 10.04
C ASP A 73 7.29 4.39 8.73
N LEU A 74 8.10 3.58 8.04
CA LEU A 74 7.68 2.89 6.83
C LEU A 74 6.57 1.89 7.12
N MET A 75 6.66 1.15 8.24
CA MET A 75 5.63 0.22 8.68
C MET A 75 4.31 0.95 8.95
N ALA A 76 4.36 2.05 9.70
CA ALA A 76 3.20 2.89 9.97
C ALA A 76 2.57 3.43 8.67
N GLU A 77 3.39 3.89 7.72
CA GLU A 77 2.91 4.34 6.40
C GLU A 77 2.22 3.20 5.63
N ARG A 78 2.74 1.97 5.67
CA ARG A 78 2.13 0.83 4.97
C ARG A 78 0.79 0.47 5.59
N LEU A 79 0.69 0.42 6.92
CA LEU A 79 -0.56 0.17 7.62
C LEU A 79 -1.60 1.27 7.31
N ALA A 80 -1.20 2.54 7.32
CA ALA A 80 -2.08 3.65 6.95
C ALA A 80 -2.56 3.54 5.49
N ALA A 81 -1.71 3.12 4.56
CA ALA A 81 -2.11 2.88 3.17
C ALA A 81 -3.14 1.75 3.05
N ILE A 82 -3.01 0.68 3.84
CA ILE A 82 -3.99 -0.41 3.90
C ILE A 82 -5.34 0.12 4.38
N GLU A 83 -5.38 0.92 5.44
CA GLU A 83 -6.62 1.53 5.94
C GLU A 83 -7.29 2.42 4.88
N VAL A 84 -6.51 3.20 4.12
CA VAL A 84 -7.03 4.00 3.02
C VAL A 84 -7.68 3.10 1.96
N MET A 85 -7.05 1.98 1.62
CA MET A 85 -7.61 1.03 0.66
C MET A 85 -8.95 0.47 1.16
N GLU A 86 -9.02 -0.03 2.39
CA GLU A 86 -10.26 -0.56 2.97
C GLU A 86 -11.39 0.46 3.00
N ARG A 87 -11.09 1.71 3.37
CA ARG A 87 -12.08 2.79 3.43
C ARG A 87 -12.61 3.19 2.06
N THR A 88 -11.85 2.93 0.99
CA THR A 88 -12.15 3.42 -0.35
C THR A 88 -12.56 2.32 -1.33
N ILE A 89 -12.40 1.05 -0.96
CA ILE A 89 -12.55 -0.08 -1.89
C ILE A 89 -13.96 -0.27 -2.41
N ASP A 90 -14.99 0.24 -1.76
CA ASP A 90 -16.39 0.18 -2.23
C ASP A 90 -16.88 1.52 -2.81
N SER A 91 -16.02 2.55 -2.87
CA SER A 91 -16.38 3.82 -3.49
C SER A 91 -16.41 3.72 -5.02
N ASP A 92 -17.41 4.36 -5.63
CA ASP A 92 -17.46 4.57 -7.08
C ASP A 92 -16.78 5.89 -7.50
N LYS A 93 -16.54 6.78 -6.54
CA LYS A 93 -15.94 8.09 -6.75
C LYS A 93 -14.99 8.43 -5.61
N LEU A 94 -13.78 8.87 -5.96
CA LEU A 94 -12.76 9.33 -5.01
C LEU A 94 -12.31 10.75 -5.35
N SER A 95 -11.73 11.42 -4.36
CA SER A 95 -11.05 12.71 -4.54
C SER A 95 -9.65 12.64 -3.95
N THR A 96 -8.74 13.47 -4.43
CA THR A 96 -7.36 13.54 -3.92
C THR A 96 -7.23 14.20 -2.55
N SER A 97 -8.32 14.59 -1.89
CA SER A 97 -8.22 15.24 -0.58
C SER A 97 -7.69 14.22 0.44
N ARG A 98 -6.40 14.33 0.76
CA ARG A 98 -5.79 13.69 1.91
C ARG A 98 -6.45 14.36 3.12
N ARG A 99 -7.42 13.67 3.77
CA ARG A 99 -8.05 14.18 4.99
C ARG A 99 -6.95 14.17 6.05
N THR A 100 -6.31 15.33 6.22
CA THR A 100 -5.36 15.62 7.31
C THR A 100 -6.12 15.65 8.62
#